data_AF-A0A7W9V3G9-F1
#
_entry.id   AF-A0A7W9V3G9-F1
#
_cell.length_a   1.000
_cell.length_b   1.000
_cell.length_c   1.000
_cell.angle_alpha   90.00
_cell.angle_beta   90.00
_cell.angle_gamma   90.00
#
_symmetry.space_group_name_H-M   'P 1'
#
loop_
_entity.id
_entity.type
_entity.pdbx_description
1 polymer ?
#
loop_
_entity_poly.entity_id
_entity_poly.type
_entity_poly.pdbx_seq_one_letter_code
_entity_poly.pdbx_strand_id
1 'polypeptide(L)'
;MPDIDIDVESARRLEVYDRIIKRFGTDRVAVTGMPETYRARHALRDTGLALSITPQTVDKIAKSFPHIRACDITSALAELPEVRQHAAETGQFRPLWELAEGLDALPRGMAMHPCGVILSNRSLLDRLPVQSTPGGQYPMVQGDKEDAASLGVEAVAVGPGSR
;
A
#
# COMPACT_ATOMS: atom_id res chain seq x y z
N MET A 1 16.51 -11.31 -17.15
CA MET A 1 16.69 -9.85 -17.00
C MET A 1 17.62 -9.63 -15.82
N PRO A 2 18.67 -8.78 -15.92
CA PRO A 2 19.54 -8.53 -14.78
C PRO A 2 18.78 -7.72 -13.73
N ASP A 3 18.55 -8.32 -12.56
CA ASP A 3 18.03 -7.65 -11.39
C ASP A 3 19.22 -7.18 -10.54
N ILE A 4 19.38 -5.87 -10.38
CA ILE A 4 20.50 -5.29 -9.61
C ILE A 4 19.93 -4.80 -8.29
N ASP A 5 20.14 -5.59 -7.23
CA ASP A 5 19.81 -5.22 -5.87
C ASP A 5 21.00 -4.48 -5.23
N ILE A 6 20.79 -3.20 -4.90
CA ILE A 6 21.78 -2.37 -4.21
C ILE A 6 21.29 -2.12 -2.79
N ASP A 7 22.01 -2.69 -1.82
CA ASP A 7 21.78 -2.44 -0.41
C ASP A 7 22.32 -1.08 0.00
N VAL A 8 21.47 -0.26 0.61
CA VAL A 8 21.84 1.02 1.22
C VAL A 8 21.42 1.06 2.68
N GLU A 9 22.03 1.93 3.46
CA GLU A 9 21.61 2.15 4.84
C GLU A 9 20.19 2.74 4.86
N SER A 10 19.28 2.11 5.60
CA SER A 10 17.85 2.49 5.64
C SER A 10 17.62 3.96 5.97
N ALA A 11 18.42 4.52 6.90
CA ALA A 11 18.35 5.91 7.32
C ALA A 11 18.77 6.89 6.23
N ARG A 12 19.58 6.45 5.26
CA ARG A 12 20.15 7.28 4.19
C ARG A 12 19.52 7.01 2.83
N ARG A 13 18.52 6.13 2.74
CA ARG A 13 17.88 5.73 1.47
C ARG A 13 17.37 6.94 0.67
N LEU A 14 16.74 7.91 1.35
CA LEU A 14 16.19 9.09 0.69
C LEU A 14 17.31 9.99 0.12
N GLU A 15 18.43 10.12 0.82
CA GLU A 15 19.62 10.83 0.31
C GLU A 15 20.17 10.14 -0.96
N VAL A 16 20.13 8.81 -1.00
CA VAL A 16 20.51 8.05 -2.20
C VAL A 16 19.52 8.29 -3.33
N TYR A 17 18.22 8.29 -3.05
CA TYR A 17 17.17 8.52 -4.06
C TYR A 17 17.34 9.91 -4.67
N ASP A 18 17.53 10.94 -3.83
CA ASP A 18 17.81 12.31 -4.26
C ASP A 18 19.03 12.38 -5.18
N ARG A 19 20.12 11.67 -4.84
CA ARG A 19 21.34 11.63 -5.66
C ARG A 19 21.11 10.94 -7.00
N ILE A 20 20.38 9.83 -7.04
CA ILE A 20 20.07 9.12 -8.28
C ILE A 20 19.20 9.98 -9.18
N ILE A 21 18.11 10.55 -8.65
CA ILE A 21 17.20 11.42 -9.40
C ILE A 21 17.93 12.66 -9.92
N LYS A 22 18.77 13.29 -9.09
CA LYS A 22 19.60 14.44 -9.51
C LYS A 22 20.58 14.06 -10.62
N ARG A 23 21.12 12.84 -10.61
CA ARG A 23 22.13 12.39 -11.59
C ARG A 23 21.55 12.00 -12.94
N PHE A 24 20.39 11.34 -12.94
CA PHE A 24 19.80 10.71 -14.14
C PHE A 24 18.52 11.40 -14.64
N GLY A 25 17.91 12.27 -13.83
CA GLY A 25 16.69 13.02 -14.15
C GLY A 25 15.41 12.24 -13.86
N THR A 26 14.32 12.98 -13.64
CA THR A 26 12.98 12.43 -13.36
C THR A 26 12.34 11.71 -14.56
N ASP A 27 12.83 11.95 -15.78
CA ASP A 27 12.34 11.28 -16.99
C ASP A 27 12.81 9.84 -17.11
N ARG A 28 13.78 9.44 -16.27
CA ARG A 28 14.43 8.12 -16.29
C ARG A 28 14.41 7.41 -14.95
N VAL A 29 14.03 8.12 -13.90
CA VAL A 29 14.07 7.62 -12.53
C VAL A 29 12.72 7.84 -11.88
N ALA A 30 12.17 6.77 -11.32
CA ALA A 30 10.99 6.82 -10.46
C ALA A 30 11.13 5.83 -9.31
N VAL A 31 10.51 6.13 -8.17
CA VAL A 31 10.41 5.17 -7.07
C VAL A 31 9.33 4.13 -7.38
N THR A 32 9.44 2.95 -6.81
CA THR A 32 8.43 1.89 -6.96
C THR A 32 7.18 2.21 -6.15
N GLY A 33 6.00 1.95 -6.74
CA GLY A 33 4.74 2.00 -6.04
C GLY A 33 4.51 0.72 -5.24
N MET A 34 3.64 0.80 -4.25
CA MET A 34 3.15 -0.33 -3.46
C MET A 34 1.62 -0.27 -3.48
N PRO A 35 0.96 -1.07 -4.35
CA PRO A 35 -0.49 -1.11 -4.39
C PRO A 35 -1.04 -1.58 -3.04
N GLU A 36 -1.89 -0.75 -2.45
CA GLU A 36 -2.55 -1.09 -1.20
C GLU A 36 -3.95 -1.60 -1.52
N THR A 37 -4.25 -2.82 -1.06
CA THR A 37 -5.60 -3.35 -1.11
C THR A 37 -6.32 -3.11 0.21
N TYR A 38 -7.65 -3.15 0.16
CA TYR A 38 -8.45 -3.18 1.37
C TYR A 38 -8.11 -4.39 2.25
N ARG A 39 -7.96 -4.11 3.54
CA ARG A 39 -7.83 -5.04 4.67
C ARG A 39 -8.86 -4.65 5.73
N ALA A 40 -9.14 -5.52 6.69
CA ALA A 40 -10.28 -5.35 7.62
C ALA A 40 -10.38 -3.94 8.20
N ARG A 41 -9.32 -3.41 8.82
CA ARG A 41 -9.35 -2.07 9.45
C ARG A 41 -9.71 -0.94 8.48
N HIS A 42 -9.19 -1.02 7.27
CA HIS A 42 -9.39 -0.04 6.21
C HIS A 42 -10.79 -0.15 5.61
N ALA A 43 -11.23 -1.37 5.34
CA ALA A 43 -12.58 -1.64 4.85
C ALA A 43 -13.65 -1.18 5.85
N LEU A 44 -13.44 -1.46 7.14
CA LEU A 44 -14.32 -1.03 8.23
C LEU A 44 -14.43 0.50 8.31
N ARG A 45 -13.31 1.23 8.24
CA ARG A 45 -13.31 2.70 8.30
C ARG A 45 -14.12 3.31 7.16
N ASP A 46 -13.83 2.91 5.92
CA ASP A 46 -14.47 3.51 4.75
C ASP A 46 -15.96 3.13 4.67
N THR A 47 -16.29 1.88 4.97
CA THR A 47 -17.68 1.40 5.03
C THR A 47 -18.45 2.08 6.15
N GLY A 48 -17.86 2.23 7.33
CA GLY A 48 -18.52 2.88 8.45
C GLY A 48 -18.79 4.36 8.19
N LEU A 49 -17.86 5.06 7.53
CA LEU A 49 -18.10 6.43 7.07
C LEU A 49 -19.25 6.48 6.04
N ALA A 50 -19.30 5.56 5.08
CA ALA A 50 -20.39 5.48 4.10
C ALA A 50 -21.76 5.20 4.75
N LEU A 51 -21.77 4.40 5.82
CA LEU A 51 -22.96 4.12 6.64
C LEU A 51 -23.30 5.24 7.64
N SER A 52 -22.60 6.37 7.60
CA SER A 52 -22.79 7.50 8.52
C SER A 52 -22.56 7.13 10.00
N ILE A 53 -21.74 6.11 10.27
CA ILE A 53 -21.25 5.80 11.61
C ILE A 53 -20.22 6.85 12.00
N THR A 54 -20.24 7.30 13.25
CA THR A 54 -19.32 8.33 13.71
C THR A 54 -17.85 7.89 13.54
N PRO A 55 -16.94 8.77 13.09
CA PRO A 55 -15.53 8.45 12.92
C PRO A 55 -14.87 7.84 14.16
N GLN A 56 -15.31 8.27 15.35
CA GLN A 56 -14.81 7.78 16.63
C GLN A 56 -15.23 6.34 16.89
N THR A 57 -16.50 5.99 16.61
CA THR A 57 -17.00 4.63 16.79
C THR A 57 -16.34 3.69 15.78
N VAL A 58 -16.27 4.07 14.50
CA VAL A 58 -15.66 3.21 13.48
C VAL A 58 -14.15 3.03 13.71
N ASP A 59 -13.43 4.05 14.18
CA ASP A 59 -12.01 3.90 14.50
C ASP A 59 -11.78 3.01 15.73
N LYS A 60 -12.66 3.08 16.75
CA LYS A 60 -12.62 2.17 17.89
C LYS A 60 -12.82 0.71 17.46
N ILE A 61 -13.81 0.46 16.60
CA ILE A 61 -14.07 -0.87 16.03
C ILE A 61 -12.87 -1.31 15.18
N ALA A 62 -12.42 -0.50 14.22
CA ALA A 62 -11.31 -0.87 13.34
C ALA A 62 -10.01 -1.17 14.10
N LYS A 63 -9.74 -0.48 15.23
CA LYS A 63 -8.57 -0.72 16.07
C LYS A 63 -8.63 -2.02 16.87
N SER A 64 -9.82 -2.55 17.17
CA SER A 64 -9.94 -3.83 17.90
C SER A 64 -9.61 -5.03 17.00
N PHE A 65 -9.81 -4.91 15.68
CA PHE A 65 -9.44 -5.96 14.73
C PHE A 65 -7.92 -6.11 14.59
N PRO A 66 -7.37 -7.33 14.51
CA PRO A 66 -5.98 -7.56 14.09
C PRO A 66 -5.75 -7.22 12.60
N HIS A 67 -4.51 -7.35 12.14
CA HIS A 67 -4.13 -7.13 10.75
C HIS A 67 -4.52 -8.31 9.85
N ILE A 68 -5.82 -8.50 9.63
CA ILE A 68 -6.40 -9.59 8.83
C ILE A 68 -6.96 -9.09 7.49
N ARG A 69 -7.34 -10.02 6.62
CA ARG A 69 -8.09 -9.72 5.40
C ARG A 69 -9.47 -9.20 5.74
N ALA A 70 -10.06 -8.43 4.83
CA ALA A 70 -11.41 -7.94 5.06
C ALA A 70 -12.43 -9.08 4.99
N CYS A 71 -12.22 -10.11 4.15
CA CYS A 71 -13.10 -11.27 4.06
C CYS A 71 -13.20 -12.12 5.35
N ASP A 72 -12.29 -11.91 6.31
CA ASP A 72 -12.22 -12.69 7.55
C ASP A 72 -12.89 -11.97 8.73
N ILE A 73 -13.58 -10.84 8.50
CA ILE A 73 -14.17 -10.02 9.58
C ILE A 73 -15.17 -10.81 10.42
N THR A 74 -16.10 -11.53 9.79
CA THR A 74 -17.14 -12.29 10.49
C THR A 74 -16.55 -13.48 11.24
N SER A 75 -15.59 -14.18 10.64
CA SER A 75 -14.86 -15.27 11.31
C SER A 75 -14.10 -14.75 12.53
N ALA A 76 -13.44 -13.59 12.40
CA ALA A 76 -12.74 -12.95 13.51
C ALA A 76 -13.69 -12.57 14.64
N LEU A 77 -14.88 -12.04 14.36
CA LEU A 77 -15.89 -11.72 15.37
C LEU A 77 -16.32 -12.95 16.18
N ALA A 78 -16.38 -14.13 15.56
CA ALA A 78 -16.74 -15.38 16.22
C ALA A 78 -15.59 -15.95 17.07
N GLU A 79 -14.36 -15.91 16.56
CA GLU A 79 -13.23 -16.66 17.12
C GLU A 79 -12.38 -15.82 18.09
N LEU A 80 -12.19 -14.54 17.80
CA LEU A 80 -11.17 -13.72 18.45
C LEU A 80 -11.70 -12.95 19.66
N PRO A 81 -11.12 -13.13 20.87
CA PRO A 81 -11.56 -12.44 22.08
C PRO A 81 -11.55 -10.91 21.99
N GLU A 82 -10.58 -10.33 21.28
CA GLU A 82 -10.38 -8.88 21.17
C GLU A 82 -11.52 -8.14 20.43
N VAL A 83 -12.24 -8.83 19.55
CA VAL A 83 -13.35 -8.28 18.77
C VAL A 83 -14.71 -8.85 19.16
N ARG A 84 -14.74 -9.90 19.99
CA ARG A 84 -15.97 -10.61 20.41
C ARG A 84 -17.03 -9.69 21.02
N GLN A 85 -16.62 -8.61 21.70
CA GLN A 85 -17.56 -7.61 22.24
C GLN A 85 -18.45 -6.98 21.16
N HIS A 86 -17.94 -6.86 19.92
CA HIS A 86 -18.69 -6.31 18.79
C HIS A 86 -19.62 -7.34 18.15
N ALA A 87 -19.43 -8.64 18.42
CA ALA A 87 -20.34 -9.70 17.97
C ALA A 87 -21.71 -9.60 18.67
N ALA A 88 -21.78 -9.03 19.88
CA ALA A 88 -23.05 -8.74 20.54
C ALA A 88 -23.82 -7.58 19.86
N GLU A 89 -23.11 -6.74 19.11
CA GLU A 89 -23.64 -5.59 18.37
C GLU A 89 -24.01 -5.94 16.92
N THR A 90 -23.99 -7.25 16.57
CA THR A 90 -24.23 -7.73 15.19
C THR A 90 -25.52 -7.19 14.59
N GLY A 91 -26.60 -7.02 15.37
CA GLY A 91 -27.84 -6.43 14.85
C GLY A 91 -27.69 -5.00 14.34
N GLN A 92 -26.86 -4.18 15.00
CA GLN A 92 -26.62 -2.78 14.64
C GLN A 92 -25.57 -2.65 13.52
N PHE A 93 -24.51 -3.47 13.57
CA PHE A 93 -23.37 -3.35 12.67
C PHE A 93 -23.31 -4.42 11.56
N ARG A 94 -24.32 -5.27 11.41
CA ARG A 94 -24.33 -6.26 10.31
C ARG A 94 -24.05 -5.65 8.93
N PRO A 95 -24.68 -4.52 8.52
CA PRO A 95 -24.36 -3.91 7.22
C PRO A 95 -22.90 -3.46 7.11
N LEU A 96 -22.28 -3.06 8.22
CA LEU A 96 -20.87 -2.68 8.25
C LEU A 96 -19.98 -3.89 7.95
N TRP A 97 -20.24 -5.04 8.56
CA TRP A 97 -19.45 -6.25 8.37
C TRP A 97 -19.55 -6.77 6.94
N GLU A 98 -20.78 -6.93 6.43
CA GLU A 98 -21.06 -7.49 5.10
C GLU A 98 -20.44 -6.62 3.98
N LEU A 99 -20.60 -5.30 4.07
CA LEU A 99 -20.05 -4.38 3.09
C LEU A 99 -18.51 -4.31 3.19
N ALA A 100 -17.96 -4.32 4.41
CA ALA A 100 -16.51 -4.31 4.59
C ALA A 100 -15.85 -5.59 4.05
N GLU A 101 -16.46 -6.76 4.24
CA GLU A 101 -16.02 -8.01 3.62
C GLU A 101 -16.05 -7.94 2.10
N GLY A 102 -17.08 -7.32 1.52
CA GLY A 102 -17.20 -7.10 0.08
C GLY A 102 -16.11 -6.22 -0.53
N LEU A 103 -15.38 -5.44 0.28
CA LEU A 103 -14.24 -4.66 -0.18
C LEU A 103 -12.93 -5.46 -0.23
N ASP A 104 -12.91 -6.72 0.22
CA ASP A 104 -11.67 -7.49 0.32
C ASP A 104 -10.86 -7.52 -0.99
N ALA A 105 -9.54 -7.33 -0.85
CA ALA A 105 -8.57 -7.31 -1.94
C ALA A 105 -8.79 -6.22 -3.02
N LEU A 106 -9.85 -5.41 -2.96
CA LEU A 106 -10.02 -4.30 -3.88
C LEU A 106 -8.89 -3.28 -3.72
N PRO A 107 -8.41 -2.64 -4.81
CA PRO A 107 -7.45 -1.55 -4.71
C PRO A 107 -8.02 -0.39 -3.90
N ARG A 108 -7.27 0.07 -2.89
CA ARG A 108 -7.62 1.20 -2.03
C ARG A 108 -6.76 2.43 -2.34
N GLY A 109 -5.49 2.20 -2.65
CA GLY A 109 -4.54 3.29 -2.78
C GLY A 109 -3.17 2.83 -3.26
N MET A 110 -2.24 3.78 -3.25
CA MET A 110 -0.87 3.59 -3.68
C MET A 110 0.05 4.28 -2.69
N ALA A 111 0.91 3.48 -2.07
CA ALA A 111 1.99 3.98 -1.22
C ALA A 111 3.32 3.95 -1.97
N MET A 112 4.29 4.71 -1.46
CA MET A 112 5.67 4.59 -1.90
C MET A 112 6.25 3.32 -1.29
N HIS A 113 6.78 2.43 -2.14
CA HIS A 113 7.48 1.26 -1.65
C HIS A 113 8.78 1.69 -0.94
N PRO A 114 9.11 1.11 0.23
CA PRO A 114 10.29 1.52 1.00
C PRO A 114 11.62 1.17 0.32
N CYS A 115 11.58 0.27 -0.68
CA CYS A 115 12.75 -0.32 -1.31
C CYS A 115 12.56 -0.36 -2.83
N GLY A 116 12.97 0.66 -3.57
CA GLY A 116 13.07 0.50 -5.03
C GLY A 116 13.05 1.80 -5.79
N VAL A 117 14.07 1.96 -6.63
CA VAL A 117 14.21 3.07 -7.58
C VAL A 117 14.36 2.47 -8.96
N ILE A 118 13.32 2.56 -9.77
CA ILE A 118 13.41 2.17 -11.16
C ILE A 118 14.28 3.20 -11.90
N LEU A 119 15.37 2.74 -12.49
CA LEU A 119 16.22 3.51 -13.38
C LEU A 119 16.14 2.87 -14.77
N SER A 120 15.53 3.58 -15.71
CA SER A 120 15.41 3.12 -17.10
C SER A 120 16.14 4.06 -18.07
N ASN A 121 16.07 3.74 -19.35
CA ASN A 121 16.47 4.65 -20.41
C ASN A 121 15.41 5.79 -20.56
N ARG A 122 15.44 6.54 -21.66
CA ARG A 122 14.49 7.64 -21.90
C ARG A 122 13.03 7.19 -22.08
N SER A 123 12.76 5.89 -22.20
CA SER A 123 11.42 5.36 -22.44
C SER A 123 10.68 4.95 -21.17
N LEU A 124 11.12 5.39 -19.98
CA LEU A 124 10.42 5.07 -18.72
C LEU A 124 8.96 5.51 -18.80
N LEU A 125 8.75 6.78 -19.10
CA LEU A 125 7.42 7.41 -19.17
C LEU A 125 6.59 6.95 -20.37
N ASP A 126 7.23 6.36 -21.38
CA ASP A 126 6.54 5.77 -22.54
C ASP A 126 5.90 4.40 -22.19
N ARG A 127 6.35 3.77 -21.10
CA ARG A 127 6.01 2.37 -20.76
C ARG A 127 5.26 2.25 -19.45
N LEU A 128 5.55 3.13 -18.49
CA LEU A 128 4.97 3.08 -17.15
C LEU A 128 4.32 4.41 -16.79
N PRO A 129 3.04 4.40 -16.38
CA PRO A 129 2.45 5.59 -15.79
C PRO A 129 3.11 5.89 -14.44
N VAL A 130 3.38 7.18 -14.21
CA VAL A 130 3.95 7.69 -12.97
C VAL A 130 3.02 8.72 -12.34
N GLN A 131 3.05 8.78 -11.01
CA GLN A 131 2.37 9.80 -10.21
C GLN A 131 3.30 10.29 -9.10
N SER A 132 2.98 11.43 -8.50
CA SER A 132 3.74 11.87 -7.32
C SER A 132 3.49 10.94 -6.13
N THR A 133 4.52 10.72 -5.31
CA THR A 133 4.36 10.04 -4.02
C THR A 133 3.37 10.80 -3.11
N PRO A 134 2.76 10.12 -2.12
CA PRO A 134 2.09 10.81 -1.02
C PRO A 134 3.07 11.79 -0.35
N GLY A 135 2.79 13.09 -0.42
CA GLY A 135 3.70 14.16 0.02
C GLY A 135 4.44 14.89 -1.11
N GLY A 136 4.35 14.42 -2.36
CA GLY A 136 4.79 15.14 -3.55
C GLY A 136 6.31 15.13 -3.81
N GLN A 137 7.07 14.31 -3.10
CA GLN A 137 8.53 14.39 -3.09
C GLN A 137 9.21 13.70 -4.29
N TYR A 138 8.64 12.59 -4.77
CA TYR A 138 9.26 11.77 -5.82
C TYR A 138 8.25 11.38 -6.91
N PRO A 139 8.69 11.21 -8.17
CA PRO A 139 7.92 10.49 -9.17
C PRO A 139 7.90 9.00 -8.81
N MET A 140 6.73 8.38 -8.85
CA MET A 140 6.48 7.01 -8.42
C MET A 140 5.71 6.26 -9.50
N VAL A 141 6.17 5.06 -9.85
CA VAL A 141 5.45 4.18 -10.78
C VAL A 141 4.13 3.73 -10.16
N GLN A 142 3.05 3.71 -10.96
CA GLN A 142 1.75 3.20 -10.55
C GLN A 142 1.71 1.65 -10.60
N GLY A 143 2.61 1.01 -9.86
CA GLY A 143 2.81 -0.44 -9.85
C GLY A 143 4.06 -0.81 -9.06
N ASP A 144 4.22 -2.11 -8.82
CA ASP A 144 5.38 -2.65 -8.11
C ASP A 144 6.55 -2.98 -9.07
N LYS A 145 7.58 -3.65 -8.53
CA LYS A 145 8.77 -4.02 -9.30
C LYS A 145 8.43 -5.08 -10.35
N GLU A 146 7.54 -6.00 -10.02
CA GLU A 146 7.07 -7.09 -10.87
C GLU A 146 6.27 -6.53 -12.06
N ASP A 147 5.39 -5.56 -11.82
CA ASP A 147 4.66 -4.83 -12.87
C ASP A 147 5.63 -4.17 -13.85
N ALA A 148 6.63 -3.44 -13.33
CA ALA A 148 7.64 -2.77 -14.15
C ALA A 148 8.47 -3.77 -14.98
N ALA A 149 8.85 -4.89 -14.36
CA ALA A 149 9.57 -5.98 -15.01
C ALA A 149 8.75 -6.64 -16.13
N SER A 150 7.46 -6.85 -15.91
CA SER A 150 6.55 -7.45 -16.90
C SER A 150 6.42 -6.58 -18.17
N LEU A 151 6.54 -5.26 -18.01
CA LEU A 151 6.54 -4.30 -19.09
C LEU A 151 7.91 -4.11 -19.71
N GLY A 152 8.91 -4.90 -19.29
CA GLY A 152 10.28 -4.97 -19.78
C GLY A 152 11.16 -3.80 -19.37
N VAL A 153 10.76 -3.07 -18.32
CA VAL A 153 11.54 -1.97 -17.77
C VAL A 153 12.60 -2.55 -16.83
N GLU A 154 13.86 -2.29 -17.14
CA GLU A 154 14.96 -2.63 -16.25
C GLU A 154 14.86 -1.75 -14.99
N ALA A 155 14.87 -2.39 -13.83
CA ALA A 155 14.72 -1.74 -12.53
C ALA A 155 15.94 -2.03 -11.66
N VAL A 156 16.36 -1.04 -10.85
CA VAL A 156 17.42 -1.20 -9.85
C VAL A 156 16.77 -1.12 -8.48
N ALA A 157 16.65 -2.23 -7.77
CA ALA A 157 16.08 -2.15 -6.43
C ALA A 157 17.12 -1.57 -5.47
N VAL A 158 16.84 -0.39 -4.92
CA VAL A 158 17.66 0.22 -3.87
C VAL A 158 16.90 0.07 -2.55
N GLY A 159 17.31 -0.92 -1.76
CA GLY A 159 16.64 -1.33 -0.53
C GLY A 159 17.50 -1.16 0.72
N PRO A 160 16.91 -1.18 1.93
CA PRO A 160 17.64 -1.23 3.17
C PRO A 160 18.43 -2.56 3.23
N GLY A 161 19.75 -2.47 3.40
CA GLY A 161 20.59 -3.64 3.56
C GLY A 161 20.19 -4.46 4.79
N SER A 162 20.19 -5.78 4.68
CA SER A 162 19.78 -6.72 5.72
C SER A 162 20.84 -6.92 6.83
N ARG A 163 21.42 -5.85 7.36
CA ARG A 163 22.40 -5.91 8.46
C ARG A 163 21.90 -5.27 9.73
#